data_AF-A0A699S3P1-F1
#
_entry.id   AF-A0A699S3P1-F1
#
_cell.length_a   1.000
_cell.length_b   1.000
_cell.length_c   1.000
_cell.angle_alpha   90.00
_cell.angle_beta   90.00
_cell.angle_gamma   90.00
#
_symmetry.space_group_name_H-M   'P 1'
#
loop_
_entity.id
_entity.type
_entity.pdbx_description
1 polymer ?
#
loop_
_entity_poly.entity_id
_entity_poly.type
_entity_poly.pdbx_seq_one_letter_code
_entity_poly.pdbx_strand_id
1 'polypeptide(L)'
;NLYTINLHEMASASPICLMARASSTKAWLWHQRLSHLNFDTINDLARNDLVAGLPKFKYHKEHLCPSCEQGKSKRASHPPKSVPNSRQRLHLLHMDLCGPMRIASINGKRYILVIVDDYSRYT
;
A
#
# COMPACT_ATOMS: atom_id res chain seq x y z
N ASN A 1 -8.54 -39.55 -8.29
CA ASN A 1 -9.41 -39.50 -7.10
C ASN A 1 -10.75 -38.90 -7.48
N LEU A 2 -11.72 -39.75 -7.84
CA LEU A 2 -13.11 -39.34 -8.03
C LEU A 2 -13.86 -39.67 -6.74
N TYR A 3 -14.62 -38.71 -6.21
CA TYR A 3 -15.48 -38.93 -5.04
C TYR A 3 -16.91 -39.08 -5.52
N THR A 4 -17.55 -40.19 -5.15
CA THR A 4 -18.97 -40.46 -5.42
C THR A 4 -19.81 -39.84 -4.30
N ILE A 5 -20.75 -38.98 -4.66
CA ILE A 5 -21.65 -38.32 -3.70
C ILE A 5 -23.04 -38.95 -3.85
N ASN A 6 -23.58 -39.50 -2.77
CA ASN A 6 -24.93 -40.07 -2.75
C ASN A 6 -25.95 -38.95 -2.47
N LEU A 7 -26.72 -38.58 -3.49
CA LEU A 7 -27.68 -37.47 -3.43
C LEU A 7 -28.91 -37.78 -2.57
N HIS A 8 -29.17 -39.05 -2.24
CA HIS A 8 -30.36 -39.46 -1.50
C HIS A 8 -30.26 -39.17 0.01
N GLU A 9 -29.06 -39.11 0.57
CA GLU A 9 -28.81 -38.70 1.97
C GLU A 9 -28.81 -37.17 2.15
N MET A 10 -28.55 -36.39 1.09
CA MET A 10 -28.56 -34.93 1.17
C MET A 10 -29.96 -34.32 1.25
N ALA A 11 -30.99 -35.07 0.83
CA ALA A 11 -32.39 -34.61 0.86
C ALA A 11 -33.00 -34.60 2.28
N SER A 12 -32.39 -35.32 3.23
CA SER A 12 -32.82 -35.37 4.64
C SER A 12 -32.00 -34.48 5.57
N ALA A 13 -30.88 -33.91 5.09
CA ALA A 13 -30.03 -33.00 5.83
C ALA A 13 -30.35 -31.54 5.49
N SER A 14 -30.24 -30.63 6.47
CA SER A 14 -30.27 -29.18 6.21
C SER A 14 -29.30 -28.83 5.08
N PRO A 15 -29.64 -27.91 4.15
CA PRO A 15 -28.79 -27.60 3.01
C PRO A 15 -27.45 -27.03 3.50
N ILE A 16 -26.43 -27.89 3.59
CA ILE A 16 -25.06 -27.49 3.79
C ILE A 16 -24.58 -26.98 2.43
N CYS A 17 -24.64 -25.67 2.23
CA CYS A 17 -24.02 -25.04 1.08
C CYS A 17 -22.51 -25.30 1.15
N LEU A 18 -21.99 -26.15 0.26
CA LEU A 18 -20.56 -26.27 0.05
C LEU A 18 -20.06 -24.95 -0.53
N MET A 19 -19.49 -24.10 0.32
CA MET A 19 -18.79 -22.91 -0.15
C MET A 19 -17.58 -23.35 -0.97
N ALA A 20 -17.70 -23.27 -2.29
CA ALA A 20 -16.60 -23.53 -3.19
C ALA A 20 -15.49 -22.48 -2.95
N ARG A 21 -14.28 -22.93 -2.65
CA ARG A 21 -13.11 -22.05 -2.64
C ARG A 21 -12.90 -21.49 -4.04
N ALA A 22 -12.41 -20.25 -4.12
CA ALA A 22 -11.87 -19.74 -5.38
C ALA A 22 -10.80 -20.71 -5.87
N SER A 23 -10.82 -21.08 -7.16
CA SER A 23 -9.56 -21.51 -7.76
C SER A 23 -8.59 -20.33 -7.70
N SER A 24 -7.30 -20.62 -7.57
CA SER A 24 -6.25 -19.61 -7.58
C SER A 24 -6.42 -18.63 -8.75
N THR A 25 -6.71 -19.16 -9.94
CA THR A 25 -7.00 -18.40 -11.16
C THR A 25 -8.13 -17.36 -10.99
N LYS A 26 -9.23 -17.73 -10.31
CA LYS A 26 -10.35 -16.79 -10.07
C LYS A 26 -9.99 -15.70 -9.06
N ALA A 27 -9.25 -16.05 -8.00
CA ALA A 27 -8.81 -15.06 -7.02
C ALA A 27 -7.87 -14.02 -7.65
N TRP A 28 -6.93 -14.49 -8.48
CA TRP A 28 -6.01 -13.63 -9.23
C TRP A 28 -6.69 -12.73 -10.26
N LEU A 29 -7.71 -13.24 -10.95
CA LEU A 29 -8.49 -12.44 -11.89
C LEU A 29 -9.18 -11.26 -11.21
N TRP A 30 -9.82 -11.50 -10.06
CA TRP A 30 -10.49 -10.43 -9.31
C TRP A 30 -9.51 -9.45 -8.67
N HIS A 31 -8.35 -9.94 -8.22
CA HIS A 31 -7.24 -9.08 -7.81
C HIS A 31 -6.83 -8.10 -8.93
N GLN A 32 -6.70 -8.57 -10.17
CA GLN A 32 -6.38 -7.71 -11.32
C GLN A 32 -7.53 -6.75 -11.68
N ARG A 33 -8.79 -7.23 -11.73
CA ARG A 33 -9.97 -6.41 -12.06
C ARG A 33 -10.21 -5.28 -11.07
N LEU A 34 -9.88 -5.49 -9.81
CA LEU A 34 -10.04 -4.51 -8.74
C LEU A 34 -8.74 -3.73 -8.50
N SER A 35 -7.98 -3.43 -9.56
CA SER A 35 -6.77 -2.59 -9.49
C SER A 35 -5.75 -3.06 -8.45
N HIS A 36 -5.53 -4.37 -8.36
CA HIS A 36 -4.55 -4.97 -7.47
C HIS A 36 -4.83 -4.74 -5.97
N LEU A 37 -6.11 -4.72 -5.57
CA LEU A 37 -6.50 -4.69 -4.16
C LEU A 37 -5.93 -5.88 -3.36
N ASN A 38 -5.71 -5.68 -2.05
CA ASN A 38 -5.30 -6.77 -1.18
C ASN A 38 -6.40 -7.85 -1.13
N PHE A 39 -5.99 -9.13 -1.07
CA PHE A 39 -6.92 -10.25 -1.02
C PHE A 39 -7.82 -10.20 0.23
N ASP A 40 -7.33 -9.70 1.36
CA ASP A 40 -8.16 -9.49 2.57
C ASP A 40 -9.23 -8.43 2.32
N THR A 41 -8.89 -7.34 1.64
CA THR A 41 -9.87 -6.31 1.26
C THR A 41 -10.90 -6.87 0.29
N ILE A 42 -10.50 -7.71 -0.67
CA ILE A 42 -11.44 -8.39 -1.59
C ILE A 42 -12.36 -9.34 -0.81
N ASN A 43 -11.84 -10.06 0.19
CA ASN A 43 -12.63 -10.89 1.09
C ASN A 43 -13.64 -10.06 1.90
N ASP A 44 -13.24 -8.89 2.40
CA ASP A 44 -14.12 -8.00 3.14
C ASP A 44 -15.23 -7.43 2.24
N LEU A 45 -14.90 -7.05 1.00
CA LEU A 45 -15.88 -6.61 0.00
C LEU A 45 -16.89 -7.70 -0.33
N ALA A 46 -16.42 -8.94 -0.52
CA ALA A 46 -17.29 -10.09 -0.82
C ALA A 46 -18.18 -10.47 0.38
N ARG A 47 -17.63 -10.44 1.61
CA ARG A 47 -18.37 -10.77 2.83
C ARG A 47 -19.46 -9.76 3.14
N ASN A 48 -19.19 -8.47 2.93
CA ASN A 48 -20.13 -7.39 3.21
C ASN A 48 -21.04 -7.02 2.02
N ASP A 49 -20.97 -7.77 0.91
CA ASP A 49 -21.78 -7.56 -0.30
C ASP A 49 -21.66 -6.14 -0.88
N LEU A 50 -20.45 -5.55 -0.81
CA LEU A 50 -20.20 -4.16 -1.19
C LEU A 50 -19.97 -3.96 -2.70
N VAL A 51 -19.85 -5.05 -3.46
CA VAL A 51 -19.57 -5.02 -4.90
C VAL A 51 -20.51 -5.98 -5.62
N ALA A 52 -21.37 -5.42 -6.46
CA ALA A 52 -22.26 -6.21 -7.30
C ALA A 52 -21.46 -7.13 -8.24
N GLY A 53 -21.83 -8.41 -8.29
CA GLY A 53 -21.20 -9.40 -9.16
C GLY A 53 -19.87 -9.96 -8.66
N LEU A 54 -19.39 -9.56 -7.47
CA LEU A 54 -18.22 -10.18 -6.83
C LEU A 54 -18.65 -11.50 -6.16
N PRO A 55 -18.10 -12.65 -6.56
CA PRO A 55 -18.47 -13.93 -5.96
C PRO A 55 -18.12 -14.02 -4.47
N LYS A 56 -19.04 -14.59 -3.68
CA LYS A 56 -18.90 -14.79 -2.23
C LYS A 56 -18.15 -16.07 -1.91
N PHE A 57 -16.85 -16.09 -2.17
CA PHE A 57 -15.95 -17.14 -1.73
C PHE A 57 -14.70 -16.56 -1.08
N LYS A 58 -13.88 -17.41 -0.45
CA LYS A 58 -12.61 -16.98 0.13
C LYS A 58 -11.53 -16.84 -0.94
N TYR A 59 -10.99 -15.64 -1.07
CA TYR A 59 -9.88 -15.27 -1.95
C TYR A 59 -8.57 -15.49 -1.20
N HIS A 60 -7.70 -16.36 -1.73
CA HIS A 60 -6.41 -16.69 -1.12
C HIS A 60 -5.25 -16.18 -1.98
N LYS A 61 -4.23 -15.64 -1.31
CA LYS A 61 -2.96 -15.28 -1.93
C LYS A 61 -2.01 -16.47 -1.86
N GLU A 62 -1.81 -17.16 -2.99
CA GLU A 62 -0.86 -18.29 -3.08
C GLU A 62 0.56 -17.81 -3.40
N HIS A 63 0.68 -16.74 -4.19
CA HIS A 63 1.96 -16.21 -4.64
C HIS A 63 2.02 -14.68 -4.50
N LEU A 64 3.23 -14.12 -4.60
CA LEU A 64 3.42 -12.68 -4.72
C LEU A 64 3.01 -12.20 -6.11
N CYS A 65 2.40 -11.03 -6.18
CA CYS A 65 2.10 -10.37 -7.46
C CYS A 65 3.30 -9.49 -7.81
N PRO A 66 4.04 -9.76 -8.91
CA PRO A 66 5.20 -8.96 -9.28
C PRO A 66 4.87 -7.48 -9.46
N SER A 67 3.72 -7.16 -10.06
CA SER A 67 3.26 -5.79 -10.25
C SER A 67 2.96 -5.08 -8.93
N CYS A 68 2.37 -5.79 -7.95
CA CYS A 68 2.17 -5.23 -6.61
C CYS A 68 3.46 -5.05 -5.86
N GLU A 69 4.38 -6.01 -5.96
CA GLU A 69 5.66 -5.94 -5.29
C GLU A 69 6.43 -4.73 -5.78
N GLN A 70 6.53 -4.54 -7.09
CA GLN A 70 7.18 -3.37 -7.67
C GLN A 70 6.44 -2.06 -7.37
N GLY A 71 5.11 -2.05 -7.48
CA GLY A 71 4.30 -0.83 -7.33
C GLY A 71 4.04 -0.41 -5.88
N LYS A 72 4.11 -1.34 -4.91
CA LYS A 72 3.84 -1.08 -3.48
C LYS A 72 5.10 -1.26 -2.61
N SER A 73 6.26 -1.54 -3.22
CA SER A 73 7.52 -1.56 -2.49
C SER A 73 7.78 -0.19 -1.87
N LYS A 74 8.23 -0.19 -0.61
CA LYS A 74 8.69 1.01 0.07
C LYS A 74 10.20 1.04 0.01
N ARG A 75 10.77 2.22 -0.31
CA ARG A 75 12.21 2.43 -0.14
C ARG A 75 12.58 2.16 1.32
N ALA A 76 13.71 1.48 1.53
CA ALA A 76 14.24 1.28 2.87
C ALA A 76 14.37 2.62 3.59
N SER A 77 14.01 2.65 4.87
CA SER A 77 14.16 3.82 5.71
C SER A 77 15.64 4.20 5.85
N HIS A 78 15.92 5.51 5.82
CA HIS A 78 17.26 6.00 6.12
C HIS A 78 17.56 5.79 7.62
N PRO A 79 18.75 5.28 7.98
CA PRO A 79 19.11 5.14 9.38
C PRO A 79 19.16 6.52 10.06
N PRO A 80 18.67 6.65 11.29
CA PRO A 80 18.76 7.90 12.03
C PRO A 80 20.24 8.24 12.28
N LYS A 81 20.60 9.51 12.08
CA LYS A 81 21.94 10.02 12.43
C LYS A 81 21.94 10.40 13.90
N SER A 82 22.68 9.67 14.73
CA SER A 82 22.79 9.91 16.18
C SER A 82 23.75 11.04 16.55
N VAL A 83 24.71 11.35 15.67
CA VAL A 83 25.74 12.38 15.90
C VAL A 83 25.78 13.32 14.70
N PRO A 84 25.82 14.66 14.90
CA PRO A 84 26.10 15.61 13.84
C PRO A 84 27.45 15.29 13.18
N ASN A 85 27.51 15.33 11.85
CA ASN A 85 28.78 15.08 11.13
C ASN A 85 29.73 16.27 11.26
N SER A 86 29.22 17.46 11.55
CA SER A 86 30.01 18.66 11.77
C SER A 86 30.69 18.66 13.14
N ARG A 87 32.00 18.95 13.18
CA ARG A 87 32.78 19.05 14.43
C ARG A 87 32.97 20.48 14.94
N GLN A 88 32.66 21.48 14.11
CA GLN A 88 32.82 22.91 14.40
C GLN A 88 31.84 23.74 13.56
N ARG A 89 31.62 24.99 13.98
CA ARG A 89 30.80 25.97 13.24
C ARG A 89 31.33 26.18 11.83
N LEU A 90 30.43 26.39 10.87
CA LEU A 90 30.72 26.64 9.46
C LEU A 90 31.43 25.49 8.73
N HIS A 91 31.49 24.30 9.33
CA HIS A 91 32.08 23.12 8.69
C HIS A 91 31.18 22.53 7.58
N LEU A 92 29.86 22.63 7.74
CA LEU A 92 28.88 22.19 6.76
C LEU A 92 27.67 23.12 6.82
N LEU A 93 27.30 23.71 5.67
CA LEU A 93 26.13 24.58 5.53
C LEU A 93 25.11 23.90 4.62
N HIS A 94 23.86 23.83 5.09
CA HIS A 94 22.71 23.42 4.28
C HIS A 94 22.07 24.69 3.71
N MET A 95 22.10 24.84 2.39
CA MET A 95 21.56 26.00 1.69
C MET A 95 20.41 25.56 0.79
N ASP A 96 19.28 26.25 0.87
CA ASP A 96 18.13 25.98 0.02
C ASP A 96 17.43 27.28 -0.41
N LEU A 97 16.85 27.27 -1.60
CA LEU A 97 16.12 28.39 -2.16
C LEU A 97 14.62 28.09 -2.14
N CYS A 98 13.91 28.75 -1.23
CA CYS A 98 12.47 28.61 -1.11
C CYS A 98 11.76 29.65 -1.98
N GLY A 99 11.07 29.21 -3.04
CA GLY A 99 10.27 30.07 -3.91
C GLY A 99 10.10 29.52 -5.33
N PRO A 100 9.34 30.23 -6.21
CA PRO A 100 8.73 31.55 -6.00
C PRO A 100 7.47 31.50 -5.12
N MET A 101 7.40 32.39 -4.14
CA MET A 101 6.23 32.59 -3.29
C MET A 101 5.08 33.22 -4.06
N ARG A 102 3.84 32.77 -3.77
CA ARG A 102 2.62 33.34 -4.36
C ARG A 102 2.46 34.82 -4.02
N ILE A 103 2.78 35.20 -2.79
CA ILE A 103 2.70 36.58 -2.30
C ILE A 103 4.14 37.11 -2.18
N ALA A 104 4.38 38.30 -2.74
CA ALA A 104 5.67 38.96 -2.63
C ALA A 104 5.86 39.58 -1.24
N SER A 105 7.12 39.70 -0.80
CA SER A 105 7.46 40.47 0.40
C SER A 105 7.17 41.96 0.20
N ILE A 106 7.28 42.74 1.29
CA ILE A 106 7.11 44.20 1.27
C ILE A 106 7.99 44.86 0.19
N ASN A 107 9.19 44.31 -0.07
CA ASN A 107 10.13 44.80 -1.08
C ASN A 107 10.03 44.05 -2.44
N GLY A 108 8.91 43.38 -2.70
CA GLY A 108 8.65 42.69 -3.97
C GLY A 108 9.44 41.40 -4.20
N LYS A 109 10.16 40.88 -3.19
CA LYS A 109 10.92 39.63 -3.33
C LYS A 109 9.99 38.43 -3.23
N ARG A 110 10.25 37.37 -4.01
CA ARG A 110 9.46 36.12 -4.01
C ARG A 110 10.27 34.88 -3.65
N TYR A 111 11.54 35.04 -3.33
CA TYR A 111 12.43 33.96 -2.96
C TYR A 111 13.06 34.24 -1.61
N ILE A 112 13.29 33.19 -0.84
CA ILE A 112 14.00 33.20 0.44
C ILE A 112 15.15 32.22 0.31
N LEU A 113 16.38 32.72 0.49
CA LEU A 113 17.55 31.84 0.64
C LEU A 113 17.66 31.47 2.11
N VAL A 114 17.60 30.18 2.42
CA VAL A 114 17.78 29.63 3.75
C VAL A 114 19.19 29.05 3.83
N ILE A 115 19.95 29.45 4.85
CA ILE A 115 21.31 28.94 5.10
C ILE A 115 21.33 28.44 6.54
N VAL A 116 21.56 27.15 6.75
CA VAL A 116 21.59 26.55 8.08
C VAL A 116 22.96 25.96 8.35
N ASP A 117 23.61 26.36 9.44
CA ASP A 117 24.84 25.72 9.92
C ASP A 117 24.53 24.36 10.57
N ASP A 118 25.17 23.29 10.07
CA ASP A 118 24.90 21.93 10.56
C ASP A 118 25.31 21.74 12.03
N TYR A 119 26.32 22.48 12.50
CA TYR A 119 26.84 22.34 13.86
C TYR A 119 25.97 23.09 14.88
N SER A 120 25.84 24.40 14.71
CA SER A 120 25.13 25.28 15.64
C SER A 120 23.62 25.26 15.47
N ARG A 121 23.11 24.71 14.36
CA ARG A 121 21.69 24.78 13.95
C ARG A 121 21.18 26.23 13.80
N TYR A 122 22.09 27.19 13.65
CA TYR A 122 21.74 28.58 13.38
C TYR A 122 21.29 28.73 11.92
N THR A 123 20.23 29.50 11.71
CA THR A 123 19.66 29.84 10.39
C THR A 123 19.79 31.33 10.15
#